data_AF-A0A7Y9J0Z7-F1
#
_entry.id   AF-A0A7Y9J0Z7-F1
#
_cell.length_a   1.000
_cell.length_b   1.000
_cell.length_c   1.000
_cell.angle_alpha   90.00
_cell.angle_beta   90.00
_cell.angle_gamma   90.00
#
_symmetry.space_group_name_H-M   'P 1'
#
loop_
_entity.id
_entity.type
_entity.pdbx_description
1 polymer ?
#
loop_
_entity_poly.entity_id
_entity_poly.type
_entity_poly.pdbx_seq_one_letter_code
_entity_poly.pdbx_strand_id
1 'polypeptide(L)'
;MRRSARRSPERPEVLAGRRSRRTERQALLVAAAVDALLREGRLTHEDVAGRTGLPLGRLRWAYPTTGDLALAAHPAPRTTPSTTPTPHPRGDHP
;
A
#
# COMPACT_ATOMS: atom_id res chain seq x y z
N MET A 1 -5.54 45.08 21.49
CA MET A 1 -4.57 44.04 21.91
C MET A 1 -4.40 43.02 20.79
N ARG A 2 -3.22 42.99 20.14
CA ARG A 2 -2.90 42.05 19.06
C ARG A 2 -2.45 40.72 19.67
N ARG A 3 -3.21 39.63 19.49
CA ARG A 3 -2.73 38.27 19.80
C ARG A 3 -1.90 37.78 18.62
N SER A 4 -0.59 37.92 18.73
CA SER A 4 0.38 37.28 17.84
C SER A 4 0.30 35.76 18.04
N ALA A 5 -0.36 35.06 17.11
CA ALA A 5 -0.30 33.61 17.04
C ALA A 5 1.15 33.21 16.73
N ARG A 6 1.86 32.68 17.75
CA ARG A 6 3.14 32.00 17.56
C ARG A 6 2.90 30.80 16.66
N ARG A 7 3.20 30.96 15.37
CA ARG A 7 3.29 29.88 14.40
C ARG A 7 4.55 29.08 14.76
N SER A 8 4.42 28.14 15.70
CA SER A 8 5.49 27.19 15.99
C SER A 8 5.82 26.44 14.69
N PRO A 9 7.08 26.42 14.23
CA PRO A 9 7.45 25.59 13.09
C PRO A 9 7.32 24.13 13.54
N GLU A 10 6.26 23.45 13.11
CA GLU A 10 6.15 22.00 13.31
C GLU A 10 7.42 21.35 12.75
N ARG A 11 8.15 20.63 13.60
CA ARG A 11 9.41 19.98 13.23
C ARG A 11 9.18 19.05 12.03
N PRO A 12 10.08 19.01 11.04
CA PRO A 12 9.90 18.25 9.80
C PRO A 12 9.60 16.76 10.02
N GLU A 13 10.14 16.18 11.09
CA GLU A 13 9.91 14.77 11.51
C GLU A 13 8.45 14.49 11.87
N VAL A 14 7.77 15.43 12.52
CA VAL A 14 6.35 15.30 12.90
C VAL A 14 5.46 15.35 11.66
N LEU A 15 5.82 16.19 10.68
CA LEU A 15 5.15 16.26 9.39
C LEU A 15 5.37 14.99 8.56
N ALA A 16 6.58 14.44 8.57
CA ALA A 16 6.90 13.18 7.90
C ALA A 16 6.11 12.01 8.51
N GLY A 17 6.06 11.89 9.83
CA GLY A 17 5.29 10.85 10.54
C GLY A 17 3.78 10.93 10.27
N ARG A 18 3.21 12.15 10.20
CA ARG A 18 1.80 12.36 9.83
C ARG A 18 1.51 11.99 8.38
N ARG A 19 2.44 12.28 7.44
CA ARG A 19 2.30 11.85 6.04
C ARG A 19 2.33 10.34 5.91
N SER A 20 3.27 9.65 6.56
CA SER A 20 3.37 8.19 6.52
C SER A 20 2.09 7.51 7.03
N ARG A 21 1.58 7.94 8.19
CA ARG A 21 0.32 7.39 8.75
C ARG A 21 -0.90 7.64 7.86
N ARG A 22 -0.96 8.80 7.20
CA ARG A 22 -2.06 9.11 6.26
C ARG A 22 -2.01 8.21 5.04
N THR A 23 -0.82 7.95 4.51
CA THR A 23 -0.61 7.05 3.36
C THR A 23 -0.96 5.61 3.72
N GLU A 24 -0.56 5.14 4.91
CA GLU A 24 -0.85 3.79 5.38
C GLU A 24 -2.35 3.55 5.60
N ARG A 25 -3.03 4.49 6.26
CA ARG A 25 -4.50 4.41 6.42
C ARG A 25 -5.22 4.42 5.08
N GLN A 26 -4.73 5.22 4.12
CA GLN A 26 -5.30 5.27 2.78
C GLN A 26 -5.09 3.94 2.04
N ALA A 27 -3.91 3.32 2.17
CA ALA A 27 -3.63 2.02 1.59
C ALA A 27 -4.55 0.92 2.16
N LEU A 28 -4.79 0.92 3.48
CA LEU A 28 -5.72 -0.03 4.12
C LEU A 28 -7.17 0.13 3.61
N LEU A 29 -7.61 1.38 3.40
CA LEU A 29 -8.94 1.64 2.84
C LEU A 29 -9.08 1.13 1.40
N VAL A 30 -8.05 1.34 0.58
CA VAL A 30 -8.02 0.82 -0.80
C VAL A 30 -8.02 -0.71 -0.78
N ALA A 31 -7.18 -1.34 0.05
CA ALA A 31 -7.12 -2.79 0.18
C ALA A 31 -8.49 -3.39 0.56
N ALA A 32 -9.17 -2.84 1.57
CA ALA A 32 -10.49 -3.31 2.00
C ALA A 32 -11.56 -3.14 0.90
N ALA A 33 -11.54 -2.02 0.17
CA ALA A 33 -12.47 -1.79 -0.94
C ALA A 33 -12.24 -2.77 -2.09
N VAL A 34 -10.98 -3.01 -2.45
CA VAL A 34 -10.59 -3.96 -3.49
C VAL A 34 -11.00 -5.38 -3.10
N ASP A 35 -10.75 -5.81 -1.86
CA ASP A 35 -11.17 -7.14 -1.35
C ASP A 35 -12.68 -7.36 -1.49
N ALA A 36 -13.48 -6.35 -1.13
CA ALA A 36 -14.94 -6.43 -1.28
C ALA A 36 -15.35 -6.55 -2.75
N LEU A 37 -14.75 -5.75 -3.63
CA LEU A 37 -15.06 -5.74 -5.07
C LEU A 37 -14.57 -7.01 -5.79
N LEU A 38 -13.47 -7.60 -5.34
CA LEU A 38 -12.98 -8.89 -5.82
C LEU A 38 -13.97 -10.00 -5.51
N ARG A 39 -14.52 -10.05 -4.28
CA ARG A 39 -15.57 -11.01 -3.90
C ARG A 39 -16.86 -10.82 -4.69
N GLU A 40 -17.14 -9.60 -5.11
CA GLU A 40 -18.29 -9.24 -5.96
C GLU A 40 -18.02 -9.47 -7.46
N GLY A 41 -16.78 -9.78 -7.87
CA GLY A 41 -16.39 -9.97 -9.26
C GLY A 41 -16.38 -8.68 -10.11
N ARG A 42 -16.29 -7.51 -9.47
CA ARG A 42 -16.47 -6.18 -10.11
C ARG A 42 -15.31 -5.23 -9.81
N LEU A 43 -14.07 -5.72 -9.90
CA LEU A 43 -12.92 -4.86 -9.62
C LEU A 43 -12.67 -3.85 -10.76
N THR A 44 -13.06 -2.60 -10.54
CA THR A 44 -12.77 -1.46 -11.43
C THR A 44 -12.25 -0.26 -10.63
N HIS A 45 -11.55 0.67 -11.29
CA HIS A 45 -11.08 1.89 -10.64
C HIS A 45 -12.22 2.80 -10.19
N GLU A 46 -13.31 2.82 -10.95
CA GLU A 46 -14.52 3.60 -10.67
C GLU A 46 -15.21 3.08 -9.41
N ASP A 47 -15.34 1.76 -9.28
CA ASP A 47 -15.96 1.14 -8.10
C ASP A 47 -15.08 1.35 -6.86
N VAL A 48 -13.75 1.24 -6.98
CA VAL A 48 -12.82 1.53 -5.88
C VAL A 48 -12.86 3.01 -5.49
N ALA A 49 -12.94 3.93 -6.46
CA ALA A 49 -13.09 5.36 -6.21
C ALA A 49 -14.38 5.65 -5.43
N GLY A 50 -15.50 5.06 -5.86
CA GLY A 50 -16.80 5.20 -5.21
C GLY A 50 -16.80 4.70 -3.77
N ARG A 51 -16.14 3.56 -3.51
CA ARG A 51 -16.08 2.96 -2.16
C ARG A 51 -15.13 3.67 -1.21
N THR A 52 -14.01 4.19 -1.73
CA THR A 52 -12.96 4.82 -0.91
C THR A 52 -13.09 6.34 -0.78
N GLY A 53 -13.89 6.98 -1.64
CA GLY A 53 -13.97 8.43 -1.78
C GLY A 53 -12.70 9.06 -2.36
N LEU A 54 -11.81 8.26 -2.95
CA LEU A 54 -10.58 8.74 -3.56
C LEU A 54 -10.84 9.22 -4.99
N PRO A 55 -10.17 10.29 -5.45
CA PRO A 55 -10.28 10.73 -6.84
C PRO A 55 -9.83 9.66 -7.81
N LEU A 56 -10.63 9.39 -8.85
CA LEU A 56 -10.33 8.38 -9.87
C LEU A 56 -8.95 8.60 -10.53
N GLY A 57 -8.62 9.85 -10.88
CA GLY A 57 -7.32 10.18 -11.46
C GLY A 57 -6.15 9.85 -10.54
N ARG A 58 -6.33 9.96 -9.22
CA ARG A 58 -5.32 9.58 -8.23
C ARG A 58 -5.15 8.06 -8.17
N LEU A 59 -6.26 7.31 -8.23
CA LEU A 59 -6.22 5.85 -8.26
C LEU A 59 -5.53 5.35 -9.53
N ARG A 60 -5.88 5.87 -10.71
CA ARG A 60 -5.24 5.49 -11.98
C ARG A 60 -3.76 5.87 -12.06
N TRP A 61 -3.36 6.98 -11.43
CA TRP A 61 -1.95 7.35 -11.35
C TRP A 61 -1.15 6.43 -10.42
N ALA A 62 -1.71 6.04 -9.27
CA ALA A 62 -1.03 5.19 -8.29
C ALA A 62 -1.10 3.69 -8.62
N TYR A 63 -2.20 3.26 -9.25
CA TYR A 63 -2.52 1.88 -9.62
C TYR A 63 -3.01 1.91 -11.07
N PRO A 64 -2.12 1.86 -12.07
CA PRO A 64 -2.51 1.99 -13.48
C PRO A 64 -3.48 0.91 -13.94
N THR A 65 -3.36 -0.30 -13.40
CA THR A 65 -4.19 -1.45 -13.78
C THR A 65 -5.04 -1.95 -12.62
N THR A 66 -6.08 -2.74 -12.93
CA THR A 66 -6.84 -3.48 -11.91
C THR A 66 -6.01 -4.57 -11.24
N GLY A 67 -4.97 -5.08 -11.92
CA GLY A 67 -3.98 -5.97 -11.32
C GLY A 67 -3.18 -5.29 -10.20
N ASP A 68 -2.79 -4.02 -10.40
CA ASP A 68 -2.09 -3.24 -9.36
C ASP A 68 -2.99 -2.98 -8.14
N LEU A 69 -4.29 -2.79 -8.35
CA LEU A 69 -5.27 -2.69 -7.26
C LEU A 69 -5.33 -4.00 -6.47
N ALA A 70 -5.40 -5.15 -7.16
CA ALA A 70 -5.41 -6.47 -6.52
C ALA A 70 -4.12 -6.74 -5.72
N LEU A 71 -2.94 -6.39 -6.28
CA LEU A 71 -1.65 -6.50 -5.60
C LEU A 71 -1.56 -5.57 -4.38
N ALA A 72 -2.22 -4.40 -4.41
CA ALA A 72 -2.27 -3.51 -3.27
C ALA A 72 -3.11 -4.07 -2.11
N ALA A 73 -4.14 -4.86 -2.40
CA ALA A 73 -4.99 -5.51 -1.40
C ALA A 73 -4.34 -6.78 -0.82
N HIS A 74 -3.69 -7.55 -1.69
CA HIS A 74 -2.91 -8.71 -1.32
C HIS A 74 -1.46 -8.49 -1.72
N PRO A 75 -0.69 -7.70 -0.94
CA PRO A 75 0.74 -7.69 -1.11
C PRO A 75 1.16 -9.14 -0.92
N ALA A 76 1.61 -9.80 -2.00
CA ALA A 76 2.06 -11.18 -1.94
C ALA A 76 2.93 -11.31 -0.70
N PRO A 77 2.73 -12.35 0.14
CA PRO A 77 3.57 -12.54 1.30
C PRO A 77 4.99 -12.45 0.77
N ARG A 78 5.78 -11.50 1.30
CA ARG A 78 7.16 -11.30 0.88
C ARG A 78 7.79 -12.67 0.95
N THR A 79 7.92 -13.33 -0.20
CA THR A 79 8.64 -14.57 -0.34
C THR A 79 10.06 -14.12 -0.09
N THR A 80 10.47 -14.17 1.18
CA THR A 80 11.87 -14.29 1.50
C THR A 80 12.34 -15.40 0.58
N PRO A 81 13.32 -15.17 -0.32
CA PRO A 81 13.94 -16.28 -0.99
C PRO A 81 14.44 -17.17 0.14
N SER A 82 13.73 -18.28 0.36
CA SER A 82 14.15 -19.29 1.30
C SER A 82 15.36 -19.90 0.63
N THR A 83 16.51 -19.28 0.89
CA THR A 83 17.82 -19.87 0.65
C THR A 83 17.90 -21.05 1.59
N THR A 84 17.21 -22.14 1.24
CA THR A 84 17.60 -23.45 1.69
C THR A 84 18.97 -23.67 1.06
N PRO A 85 20.07 -23.71 1.83
CA PRO A 85 21.33 -24.18 1.26
C PRO A 85 21.07 -25.63 0.84
N THR A 86 20.98 -25.87 -0.46
CA THR A 86 21.03 -27.20 -1.04
C THR A 86 22.27 -27.88 -0.44
N PRO A 87 22.14 -28.96 0.35
CA PRO A 87 23.31 -29.72 0.74
C PRO A 87 23.86 -30.34 -0.55
N HIS A 88 24.99 -29.82 -1.03
CA HIS A 88 25.75 -30.46 -2.10
C HIS A 88 26.12 -31.87 -1.63
N PRO A 89 25.82 -32.93 -2.39
CA PRO A 89 26.30 -34.25 -2.06
C PRO A 89 27.83 -34.22 -2.18
N ARG A 90 28.54 -34.47 -1.07
CA ARG A 90 29.97 -34.80 -1.11
C ARG A 90 30.09 -36.09 -1.92
N GLY A 91 30.71 -35.99 -3.10
CA GLY A 91 31.16 -37.16 -3.83
C GLY A 91 32.28 -37.81 -3.03
N ASP A 92 31.96 -38.91 -2.35
CA ASP A 92 32.95 -39.88 -1.94
C ASP A 92 33.31 -40.71 -3.17
N HIS A 93 34.52 -40.46 -3.69
CA HIS A 93 35.21 -41.33 -4.61
C HIS A 93 35.71 -42.59 -3.87
N PRO A 94 35.40 -43.81 -4.34
CA PRO A 94 36.32 -44.93 -4.27
C PRO A 94 37.29 -44.95 -5.46
#